data_AF-Q0F136-F1
#
_entry.id   AF-Q0F136-F1
#
_cell.length_a   1.000
_cell.length_b   1.000
_cell.length_c   1.000
_cell.angle_alpha   90.00
_cell.angle_beta   90.00
_cell.angle_gamma   90.00
#
_symmetry.space_group_name_H-M   'P 1'
#
loop_
_entity.id
_entity.type
_entity.pdbx_description
1 polymer ?
#
loop_
_entity_poly.entity_id
_entity_poly.type
_entity_poly.pdbx_seq_one_letter_code
_entity_poly.pdbx_strand_id
1 'polypeptide(L)'
;MERQNNSTFYSVLDALFITHTLLFIGYSMSDPDIQLVLENSSIAAPSAHPHYAFIQDNISDDIESALAKSYNIQYLKYPEGDHDYANEAIIDLAESVEQFRVTNPI
;
A
#
# COMPACT_ATOMS: atom_id res chain seq x y z
N MET A 1 -19.08 6.07 -12.25
CA MET A 1 -18.98 6.36 -13.71
C MET A 1 -17.54 6.27 -14.21
N GLU A 2 -16.54 6.73 -13.46
CA GLU A 2 -15.11 6.66 -13.88
C GLU A 2 -14.57 5.23 -14.06
N ARG A 3 -14.92 4.29 -13.18
CA ARG A 3 -14.53 2.88 -13.32
C ARG A 3 -15.06 2.21 -14.60
N GLN A 4 -16.28 2.54 -15.00
CA GLN A 4 -16.89 2.03 -16.24
C GLN A 4 -16.20 2.62 -17.48
N ASN A 5 -15.76 3.89 -17.40
CA ASN A 5 -15.05 4.54 -18.49
C ASN A 5 -13.58 4.07 -18.62
N ASN A 6 -12.97 3.57 -17.53
CA ASN A 6 -11.57 3.13 -17.49
C ASN A 6 -11.41 1.65 -17.09
N SER A 7 -12.33 0.78 -17.52
CA SER A 7 -12.43 -0.61 -17.04
C SER A 7 -11.13 -1.43 -17.19
N THR A 8 -10.41 -1.28 -18.31
CA THR A 8 -9.15 -1.98 -18.55
C THR A 8 -8.05 -1.61 -17.55
N PHE A 9 -7.97 -0.34 -17.14
CA PHE A 9 -7.01 0.12 -16.15
C PHE A 9 -7.25 -0.56 -14.80
N TYR A 10 -8.51 -0.59 -14.36
CA TYR A 10 -8.89 -1.23 -13.10
C TYR A 10 -8.71 -2.75 -13.14
N SER A 11 -8.95 -3.41 -14.29
CA SER A 11 -8.65 -4.84 -14.44
C SER A 11 -7.16 -5.17 -14.27
N VAL A 12 -6.27 -4.30 -14.76
CA VAL A 12 -4.82 -4.47 -14.56
C VAL A 12 -4.43 -4.24 -13.11
N LEU A 13 -4.97 -3.19 -12.47
CA LEU A 13 -4.76 -2.96 -11.05
C LEU A 13 -5.22 -4.18 -10.23
N ASP A 14 -6.45 -4.65 -10.43
CA ASP A 14 -6.97 -5.81 -9.70
C ASP A 14 -6.03 -7.03 -9.82
N ALA A 15 -5.47 -7.29 -11.01
CA ALA A 15 -4.50 -8.36 -11.21
C ALA A 15 -3.20 -8.13 -10.42
N LEU A 16 -2.68 -6.91 -10.36
CA LEU A 16 -1.49 -6.56 -9.56
C LEU A 16 -1.74 -6.78 -8.07
N PHE A 17 -2.89 -6.35 -7.55
CA PHE A 17 -3.26 -6.55 -6.15
C PHE A 17 -3.38 -8.03 -5.76
N ILE A 18 -3.83 -8.90 -6.68
CA ILE A 18 -3.94 -10.34 -6.42
C ILE A 18 -2.57 -11.03 -6.46
N THR A 19 -1.67 -10.57 -7.34
CA THR A 19 -0.44 -11.31 -7.68
C THR A 19 0.82 -10.75 -7.03
N HIS A 20 0.79 -9.52 -6.52
CA HIS A 20 1.96 -8.84 -5.97
C HIS A 20 1.63 -8.20 -4.62
N THR A 21 2.65 -8.14 -3.77
CA THR A 21 2.64 -7.25 -2.60
C THR A 21 2.90 -5.81 -3.09
N LEU A 22 2.09 -4.87 -2.62
CA LEU A 22 2.17 -3.47 -3.02
C LEU A 22 2.53 -2.62 -1.80
N LEU A 23 3.37 -1.61 -2.02
CA LEU A 23 3.72 -0.59 -1.05
C LEU A 23 3.20 0.75 -1.56
N PHE A 24 2.30 1.36 -0.80
CA PHE A 24 1.74 2.67 -1.11
C PHE A 24 2.51 3.76 -0.34
N ILE A 25 2.88 4.85 -1.01
CA ILE A 25 3.68 5.95 -0.45
C ILE A 25 3.10 7.29 -0.94
N GLY A 26 3.05 8.29 -0.06
CA GLY A 26 2.70 9.66 -0.44
C GLY A 26 1.23 9.86 -0.82
N TYR A 27 0.35 9.01 -0.31
CA TYR A 27 -1.07 9.02 -0.60
C TYR A 27 -1.86 9.20 0.71
N SER A 28 -3.04 9.81 0.59
CA SER A 28 -4.02 9.83 1.68
C SER A 28 -5.03 8.72 1.45
N MET A 29 -5.47 8.05 2.51
CA MET A 29 -6.62 7.13 2.45
C MET A 29 -7.93 7.85 2.10
N SER A 30 -7.96 9.19 2.17
CA SER A 30 -9.06 10.02 1.70
C SER A 30 -9.02 10.32 0.20
N ASP A 31 -8.04 9.80 -0.53
CA ASP A 31 -7.98 9.94 -1.99
C ASP A 31 -9.09 9.08 -2.63
N PRO A 32 -10.05 9.69 -3.34
CA PRO A 32 -11.20 8.97 -3.90
C PRO A 32 -10.79 7.93 -4.94
N ASP A 33 -9.65 8.10 -5.63
CA ASP A 33 -9.18 7.15 -6.63
C ASP A 33 -8.63 5.89 -5.96
N ILE A 34 -7.84 6.06 -4.90
CA ILE A 34 -7.33 4.94 -4.10
C ILE A 34 -8.49 4.24 -3.40
N GLN A 35 -9.44 4.98 -2.82
CA GLN A 35 -10.60 4.39 -2.16
C GLN A 35 -11.40 3.52 -3.15
N LEU A 36 -11.61 3.99 -4.38
CA LEU A 36 -12.31 3.23 -5.42
C LEU A 36 -11.57 1.94 -5.82
N VAL A 37 -10.23 1.94 -5.80
CA VAL A 37 -9.42 0.74 -6.01
C VAL A 37 -9.57 -0.22 -4.82
N LEU A 38 -9.45 0.29 -3.59
CA LEU A 38 -9.48 -0.48 -2.34
C LEU A 38 -10.86 -1.08 -2.03
N GLU A 39 -11.95 -0.43 -2.45
CA GLU A 39 -13.32 -0.97 -2.35
C GLU A 39 -13.54 -2.30 -3.09
N ASN A 40 -12.53 -2.80 -3.82
CA ASN A 40 -12.60 -4.13 -4.41
C ASN A 40 -12.49 -5.24 -3.34
N SER A 41 -13.52 -6.10 -3.27
CA SER A 41 -13.58 -7.22 -2.34
C SER A 41 -12.49 -8.28 -2.56
N SER A 42 -11.85 -8.30 -3.74
CA SER A 42 -10.69 -9.17 -4.01
C SER A 42 -9.45 -8.79 -3.19
N ILE A 43 -9.31 -7.51 -2.84
CA ILE A 43 -8.23 -6.97 -2.00
C ILE A 43 -8.51 -7.25 -0.53
N ALA A 44 -9.78 -7.15 -0.13
CA ALA A 44 -10.26 -7.46 1.22
C ALA A 44 -10.26 -8.96 1.56
N ALA A 45 -10.15 -9.83 0.55
CA ALA A 45 -10.08 -11.27 0.76
C ALA A 45 -8.78 -11.62 1.51
N PRO A 46 -8.80 -12.57 2.47
CA PRO A 46 -7.59 -13.06 3.12
C PRO A 46 -6.63 -13.63 2.08
N SER A 47 -5.67 -12.80 1.66
CA SER A 47 -4.67 -13.09 0.65
C SER A 47 -3.37 -13.45 1.35
N ALA A 48 -2.56 -14.32 0.74
CA ALA A 48 -1.21 -14.64 1.22
C ALA A 48 -0.25 -13.44 1.15
N HIS A 49 -0.64 -12.36 0.48
CA HIS A 49 0.16 -11.15 0.25
C HIS A 49 -0.53 -9.95 0.92
N PRO A 50 -0.19 -9.62 2.18
CA PRO A 50 -0.62 -8.35 2.79
C PRO A 50 0.03 -7.18 2.03
N HIS A 51 -0.73 -6.11 1.79
CA HIS A 51 -0.18 -4.88 1.21
C HIS A 51 0.27 -3.93 2.32
N TYR A 52 1.08 -2.93 1.99
CA TYR A 52 1.66 -2.01 2.96
C TYR A 52 1.41 -0.55 2.61
N ALA A 53 1.10 0.25 3.63
CA ALA A 53 0.85 1.68 3.55
C ALA A 53 1.91 2.43 4.33
N PHE A 54 2.75 3.25 3.69
CA PHE A 54 3.72 4.08 4.40
C PHE A 54 3.18 5.49 4.63
N ILE A 55 2.82 5.79 5.89
CA ILE A 55 2.08 6.99 6.27
C ILE A 55 2.63 7.64 7.54
N GLN A 56 2.22 8.89 7.79
CA GLN A 56 2.47 9.56 9.06
C GLN A 56 1.64 8.92 10.17
N ASP A 57 2.16 8.93 11.40
CA ASP A 57 1.43 8.53 12.60
C ASP A 57 0.46 9.62 13.05
N ASN A 58 -0.53 9.92 12.21
CA ASN A 58 -1.58 10.93 12.46
C ASN A 58 -3.00 10.37 12.32
N ILE A 59 -3.13 9.05 12.14
CA ILE A 59 -4.41 8.33 12.08
C ILE A 59 -4.63 7.61 13.41
N SER A 60 -5.83 7.76 13.98
CA SER A 60 -6.19 7.04 15.20
C SER A 60 -6.22 5.52 14.99
N ASP A 61 -5.77 4.76 15.99
CA ASP A 61 -5.71 3.28 15.97
C ASP A 61 -7.04 2.61 15.59
N ASP A 62 -8.18 3.19 15.97
CA ASP A 62 -9.51 2.64 15.64
C ASP A 62 -9.80 2.71 14.14
N ILE A 63 -9.49 3.86 13.51
CA ILE A 63 -9.62 4.07 12.06
C ILE A 63 -8.64 3.14 11.33
N GLU A 64 -7.41 3.03 11.83
CA GLU A 64 -6.39 2.15 11.29
C GLU A 64 -6.84 0.69 11.30
N SER A 65 -7.32 0.18 12.44
CA SER A 65 -7.79 -1.20 12.59
C SER A 65 -8.96 -1.51 11.66
N ALA A 66 -9.89 -0.55 11.50
CA ALA A 66 -11.02 -0.68 10.59
C ALA A 66 -10.54 -0.81 9.14
N LEU A 67 -9.67 0.10 8.70
CA LEU A 67 -9.15 0.10 7.33
C LEU A 67 -8.25 -1.12 7.03
N ALA A 68 -7.42 -1.54 7.99
CA ALA A 68 -6.56 -2.71 7.86
C ALA A 68 -7.38 -3.99 7.65
N LYS A 69 -8.47 -4.15 8.42
CA LYS A 69 -9.41 -5.27 8.26
C LYS A 69 -10.18 -5.21 6.94
N SER A 70 -10.56 -4.02 6.50
CA SER A 70 -11.33 -3.82 5.28
C SER A 70 -10.52 -4.06 4.01
N TYR A 71 -9.20 -3.81 4.02
CA TYR A 71 -8.41 -3.76 2.80
C TYR A 71 -7.16 -4.66 2.79
N ASN A 72 -6.95 -5.50 3.81
CA ASN A 72 -5.74 -6.34 3.92
C ASN A 72 -4.42 -5.53 3.78
N ILE A 73 -4.44 -4.30 4.31
CA ILE A 73 -3.32 -3.35 4.31
C ILE A 73 -2.74 -3.26 5.72
N GLN A 74 -1.42 -3.36 5.83
CA GLN A 74 -0.67 -3.07 7.05
C GLN A 74 -0.07 -1.67 6.97
N TYR A 75 -0.17 -0.90 8.05
CA TYR A 75 0.38 0.44 8.10
C TYR A 75 1.80 0.43 8.66
N LEU A 76 2.71 1.00 7.88
CA LEU A 76 4.07 1.33 8.27
C LEU A 76 4.07 2.82 8.58
N LYS A 77 4.33 3.18 9.84
CA LYS A 77 4.19 4.54 10.32
C LYS A 77 5.55 5.20 10.54
N TYR A 78 5.63 6.48 10.22
CA TYR A 78 6.73 7.35 10.63
C TYR A 78 6.22 8.53 11.46
N PRO A 79 7.07 9.16 12.30
CA PRO A 79 6.64 10.26 13.16
C PRO A 79 5.98 11.39 12.37
N GLU A 80 4.88 11.93 12.90
CA GLU A 80 4.17 13.04 12.26
C GLU A 80 5.09 14.24 12.05
N GLY A 81 5.10 14.80 10.83
CA GLY A 81 5.96 15.91 10.46
C GLY A 81 7.41 15.54 10.13
N ASP A 82 7.83 14.31 10.36
CA ASP A 82 9.21 13.84 10.11
C ASP A 82 9.34 13.15 8.74
N HIS A 83 9.22 13.95 7.68
CA HIS A 83 9.37 13.45 6.31
C HIS A 83 10.83 13.07 5.98
N ASP A 84 11.80 13.56 6.74
CA ASP A 84 13.19 13.21 6.56
C ASP A 84 13.42 11.75 6.99
N TYR A 85 12.87 11.33 8.14
CA TYR A 85 12.83 9.92 8.52
C TYR A 85 12.16 9.05 7.45
N ALA A 86 11.07 9.54 6.85
CA ALA A 86 10.38 8.80 5.79
C ALA A 86 11.30 8.57 4.58
N ASN A 87 12.06 9.58 4.17
CA ASN A 87 13.03 9.45 3.09
C ASN A 87 14.17 8.49 3.45
N GLU A 88 14.74 8.61 4.65
CA GLU A 88 15.79 7.71 5.14
C GLU A 88 15.33 6.25 5.14
N ALA A 89 14.14 5.97 5.67
CA ALA A 89 13.58 4.61 5.69
C ALA A 89 13.40 4.00 4.29
N ILE A 90 13.03 4.80 3.29
CA ILE A 90 12.90 4.34 1.89
C ILE A 90 14.28 4.10 1.26
N ILE A 91 15.27 4.93 1.56
CA ILE A 91 16.65 4.71 1.11
C ILE A 91 17.20 3.41 1.71
N ASP A 92 17.02 3.19 3.00
CA ASP A 92 17.45 1.97 3.70
C ASP A 92 16.78 0.72 3.10
N LEU A 93 15.48 0.81 2.76
CA LEU A 93 14.77 -0.27 2.08
C LEU A 93 15.37 -0.54 0.70
N ALA A 94 15.67 0.49 -0.09
CA ALA A 94 16.25 0.35 -1.41
C ALA A 94 17.63 -0.34 -1.33
N GLU A 95 18.49 0.08 -0.40
CA GLU A 95 19.79 -0.55 -0.17
C GLU A 95 19.65 -2.03 0.24
N SER A 96 18.71 -2.32 1.16
CA SER A 96 18.41 -3.68 1.61
C SER A 96 17.93 -4.57 0.46
N VAL A 97 17.10 -4.04 -0.45
CA VAL A 97 16.61 -4.76 -1.64
C VAL A 97 17.76 -5.05 -2.60
N GLU A 98 18.64 -4.09 -2.85
CA GLU A 98 19.80 -4.31 -3.73
C GLU A 98 20.75 -5.36 -3.15
N GLN A 99 21.03 -5.30 -1.85
CA GLN A 99 21.81 -6.34 -1.16
C GLN A 99 21.15 -7.72 -1.28
N PHE A 100 19.83 -7.79 -1.05
CA PHE A 100 19.07 -9.04 -1.17
C PHE A 100 19.15 -9.64 -2.58
N ARG A 101 19.09 -8.81 -3.64
CA ARG A 101 19.22 -9.24 -5.04
C ARG A 101 20.60 -9.78 -5.35
N VAL A 102 21.65 -9.16 -4.80
CA VAL A 102 23.03 -9.64 -4.94
C VAL A 102 23.21 -11.00 -4.28
N THR A 103 22.63 -11.22 -3.10
CA THR A 103 22.75 -12.49 -2.37
C THR A 103 21.81 -13.60 -2.87
N ASN A 104 20.75 -13.24 -3.61
CA ASN A 104 19.76 -14.17 -4.17
C ASN A 104 19.59 -13.90 -5.68
N PRO A 105 20.58 -14.27 -6.51
CA PRO A 105 20.44 -14.13 -7.96
C PRO A 105 19.31 -15.04 -8.46
N ILE A 106 18.46 -14.48 -9.31
CA ILE A 106 17.30 -15.15 -9.94
C ILE A 106 17.78 -16.15 -10.99
#